data_AF-A0A535ILL1-F1
#
_entry.id   AF-A0A535ILL1-F1
#
_cell.length_a   1.000
_cell.length_b   1.000
_cell.length_c   1.000
_cell.angle_alpha   90.00
_cell.angle_beta   90.00
_cell.angle_gamma   90.00
#
_symmetry.space_group_name_H-M   'P 1'
#
loop_
_entity.id
_entity.type
_entity.pdbx_description
1 polymer ?
#
loop_
_entity_poly.entity_id
_entity_poly.type
_entity_poly.pdbx_seq_one_letter_code
_entity_poly.pdbx_strand_id
1 'polypeptide(L)'
;MDLAAGEERAVAATKTYTAELTAIALLALALGPEDAGAEAFLATLPSAIAAALEVEPAAERIAAARAGIGGAIVLGRGFEYATAREWALKLKELVRLLADPYSSADFQHGPLALLEPGFPVFALAPSGPPADGQVELLGRLRTDFQVDLVVASDR
;
A
#
# COMPACT_ATOMS: atom_id res chain seq x y z
N MET A 1 24.77 4.99 0.23
CA MET A 1 24.42 5.08 -1.19
C MET A 1 23.57 6.32 -1.34
N ASP A 2 23.90 7.22 -2.26
CA ASP A 2 23.07 8.38 -2.56
C ASP A 2 21.88 7.92 -3.42
N LEU A 3 20.65 8.20 -2.97
CA LEU A 3 19.41 7.85 -3.67
C LEU A 3 18.97 8.91 -4.68
N ALA A 4 19.67 10.04 -4.76
CA ALA A 4 19.30 11.19 -5.61
C ALA A 4 17.87 11.74 -5.36
N ALA A 5 17.28 11.47 -4.18
CA ALA A 5 15.96 11.98 -3.80
C ALA A 5 15.98 13.47 -3.39
N GLY A 6 17.17 14.06 -3.20
CA GLY A 6 17.35 15.39 -2.62
C GLY A 6 16.96 15.46 -1.14
N GLU A 7 17.04 16.65 -0.53
CA GLU A 7 16.78 16.83 0.91
C GLU A 7 15.31 16.53 1.26
N GLU A 8 15.08 15.58 2.18
CA GLU A 8 13.75 15.30 2.73
C GLU A 8 13.49 16.17 3.96
N ARG A 9 12.48 17.04 3.86
CA ARG A 9 12.09 17.97 4.95
C ARG A 9 10.92 17.47 5.77
N ALA A 10 10.16 16.52 5.21
CA ALA A 10 9.08 15.87 5.93
C ALA A 10 9.67 15.02 7.06
N VAL A 11 8.99 14.98 8.20
CA VAL A 11 9.39 14.10 9.32
C VAL A 11 9.20 12.63 8.94
N ALA A 12 8.09 12.33 8.28
CA ALA A 12 7.81 11.00 7.75
C ALA A 12 8.43 10.85 6.37
N ALA A 13 9.09 9.72 6.13
CA ALA A 13 9.65 9.39 4.82
C ALA A 13 8.54 9.31 3.75
N THR A 14 8.82 9.87 2.58
CA THR A 14 7.92 9.91 1.41
C THR A 14 8.67 9.60 0.13
N LYS A 15 9.38 10.57 -0.44
CA LYS A 15 10.19 10.41 -1.66
C LYS A 15 11.38 9.48 -1.44
N THR A 16 11.91 9.42 -0.22
CA THR A 16 13.01 8.51 0.11
C THR A 16 12.55 7.06 -0.01
N TYR A 17 11.33 6.74 0.46
CA TYR A 17 10.77 5.39 0.33
C TYR A 17 10.66 4.94 -1.14
N THR A 18 10.08 5.78 -2.00
CA THR A 18 9.94 5.43 -3.43
C THR A 18 11.28 5.41 -4.16
N ALA A 19 12.24 6.25 -3.77
CA ALA A 19 13.60 6.21 -4.29
C ALA A 19 14.34 4.91 -3.87
N GLU A 20 14.15 4.43 -2.65
CA GLU A 20 14.71 3.15 -2.18
C GLU A 20 14.12 1.96 -2.94
N LEU A 21 12.79 1.94 -3.16
CA LEU A 21 12.16 0.91 -3.99
C LEU A 21 12.71 0.92 -5.42
N THR A 22 12.91 2.11 -6.00
CA THR A 22 13.50 2.28 -7.33
C THR A 22 14.93 1.76 -7.36
N ALA A 23 15.73 2.05 -6.33
CA ALA A 23 17.10 1.55 -6.22
C ALA A 23 17.15 0.02 -6.09
N ILE A 24 16.23 -0.59 -5.33
CA ILE A 24 16.12 -2.05 -5.22
C ILE A 24 15.72 -2.66 -6.57
N ALA A 25 14.78 -2.05 -7.30
CA ALA A 25 14.40 -2.50 -8.62
C ALA A 25 15.58 -2.44 -9.61
N LEU A 26 16.32 -1.33 -9.63
CA LEU A 26 17.54 -1.18 -10.44
C LEU A 26 18.61 -2.22 -10.08
N LEU A 27 18.81 -2.49 -8.79
CA LEU A 27 19.73 -3.52 -8.33
C LEU A 27 19.29 -4.91 -8.79
N ALA A 28 18.01 -5.23 -8.71
CA ALA A 28 17.47 -6.51 -9.17
C ALA A 28 17.67 -6.70 -10.68
N LEU A 29 17.49 -5.63 -11.48
CA LEU A 29 17.76 -5.65 -12.92
C LEU A 29 19.25 -5.84 -13.23
N ALA A 30 20.13 -5.16 -12.49
CA ALA A 30 21.58 -5.29 -12.67
C ALA A 30 22.12 -6.69 -12.32
N LEU A 31 21.44 -7.41 -11.43
CA LEU A 31 21.80 -8.78 -11.03
C LEU A 31 21.08 -9.87 -11.84
N GLY A 32 19.98 -9.50 -12.49
CA GLY A 32 19.12 -10.39 -13.27
C GLY A 32 19.61 -10.58 -14.71
N PRO A 33 18.90 -11.41 -15.50
CA PRO A 33 19.10 -11.45 -16.94
C PRO A 33 18.74 -10.10 -17.57
N GLU A 34 19.39 -9.79 -18.70
CA GLU A 34 19.07 -8.59 -19.48
C GLU A 34 17.59 -8.61 -19.90
N ASP A 35 16.86 -7.56 -19.50
CA ASP A 35 15.45 -7.35 -19.84
C ASP A 35 15.30 -6.00 -20.55
N ALA A 36 15.20 -6.06 -21.88
CA ALA A 36 15.07 -4.87 -22.73
C ALA A 36 13.80 -4.04 -22.43
N GLY A 37 12.80 -4.63 -21.76
CA GLY A 37 11.58 -3.92 -21.36
C GLY A 37 11.71 -3.17 -20.04
N ALA A 38 12.68 -3.52 -19.20
CA ALA A 38 12.75 -3.01 -17.83
C ALA A 38 13.15 -1.54 -17.75
N GLU A 39 14.11 -1.08 -18.56
CA GLU A 39 14.48 0.33 -18.62
C GLU A 39 13.31 1.20 -19.11
N ALA A 40 12.62 0.74 -20.15
CA ALA A 40 11.43 1.42 -20.68
C ALA A 40 10.31 1.48 -19.63
N PHE A 41 10.10 0.41 -18.87
CA PHE A 41 9.15 0.38 -17.76
C PHE A 41 9.52 1.39 -16.66
N LEU A 42 10.77 1.39 -16.20
CA LEU A 42 11.24 2.33 -15.16
C LEU A 42 11.11 3.79 -15.61
N ALA A 43 11.29 4.07 -16.91
CA ALA A 43 11.08 5.41 -17.47
C ALA A 43 9.61 5.89 -17.36
N THR A 44 8.65 5.00 -17.14
CA THR A 44 7.23 5.37 -16.92
C THR A 44 6.90 5.75 -15.47
N LEU A 45 7.80 5.50 -14.50
CA LEU A 45 7.56 5.77 -13.09
C LEU A 45 7.15 7.22 -12.80
N PRO A 46 7.78 8.26 -13.39
CA PRO A 46 7.36 9.63 -13.13
C PRO A 46 5.90 9.92 -13.54
N SER A 47 5.45 9.39 -14.69
CA SER A 47 4.06 9.57 -15.11
C SER A 47 3.08 8.75 -14.28
N ALA A 48 3.48 7.55 -13.83
CA ALA A 48 2.68 6.74 -12.92
C ALA A 48 2.50 7.44 -11.56
N ILE A 49 3.55 8.06 -11.03
CA ILE A 49 3.47 8.87 -9.80
C ILE A 49 2.56 10.08 -10.01
N ALA A 50 2.71 10.79 -11.14
CA ALA A 50 1.84 11.93 -11.45
C ALA A 50 0.36 11.53 -11.49
N ALA A 51 0.03 10.43 -12.15
CA ALA A 51 -1.34 9.90 -12.19
C ALA A 51 -1.83 9.46 -10.80
N ALA A 52 -0.96 8.85 -9.98
CA ALA A 52 -1.30 8.46 -8.61
C ALA A 52 -1.64 9.68 -7.74
N LEU A 53 -1.01 10.84 -7.96
CA LEU A 53 -1.32 12.07 -7.22
C LEU A 53 -2.69 12.66 -7.57
N GLU A 54 -3.27 12.32 -8.73
CA GLU A 54 -4.61 12.78 -9.13
C GLU A 54 -5.73 12.23 -8.21
N VAL A 55 -5.44 11.19 -7.41
CA VAL A 55 -6.41 10.61 -6.47
C VAL A 55 -6.58 11.42 -5.18
N GLU A 56 -5.79 12.49 -4.99
CA GLU A 56 -5.80 13.33 -3.77
C GLU A 56 -7.22 13.74 -3.32
N PRO A 57 -8.14 14.22 -4.18
CA PRO A 57 -9.49 14.57 -3.74
C PRO A 57 -10.30 13.38 -3.19
N ALA A 58 -10.04 12.16 -3.67
CA ALA A 58 -10.66 10.95 -3.14
C ALA A 58 -10.04 10.56 -1.79
N ALA A 59 -8.71 10.67 -1.66
CA ALA A 59 -8.00 10.44 -0.42
C ALA A 59 -8.47 11.39 0.70
N GLU A 60 -8.67 12.68 0.39
CA GLU A 60 -9.22 13.66 1.34
C GLU A 60 -10.61 13.26 1.85
N ARG A 61 -11.51 12.84 0.95
CA ARG A 61 -12.85 12.37 1.34
C ARG A 61 -12.79 11.12 2.20
N ILE A 62 -11.93 10.17 1.85
CA ILE A 62 -11.72 8.92 2.60
C ILE A 62 -11.20 9.24 4.01
N ALA A 63 -10.24 10.16 4.13
CA ALA A 63 -9.67 10.58 5.40
C ALA A 63 -10.72 11.32 6.26
N ALA A 64 -11.47 12.25 5.68
CA ALA A 64 -12.51 12.99 6.39
C ALA A 64 -13.61 12.07 6.95
N ALA A 65 -14.04 11.07 6.17
CA ALA A 65 -15.04 10.09 6.60
C ALA A 65 -14.56 9.19 7.75
N ARG A 66 -13.25 9.10 7.98
CA ARG A 66 -12.61 8.23 8.99
C ARG A 66 -11.85 9.04 10.04
N ALA A 67 -12.19 10.32 10.21
CA ALA A 67 -11.64 11.13 11.26
C ALA A 67 -12.02 10.55 12.64
N GLY A 68 -11.02 10.27 13.48
CA GLY A 68 -11.24 9.79 14.85
C GLY A 68 -11.49 8.29 15.00
N ILE A 69 -11.24 7.47 13.96
CA ILE A 69 -11.24 6.01 14.13
C ILE A 69 -10.19 5.57 15.16
N GLY A 70 -10.48 4.51 15.92
CA GLY A 70 -9.63 4.05 17.02
C GLY A 70 -8.44 3.18 16.59
N GLY A 71 -8.56 2.51 15.43
CA GLY A 71 -7.53 1.66 14.87
C GLY A 71 -7.89 1.22 13.46
N ALA A 72 -6.93 0.63 12.75
CA ALA A 72 -7.14 0.10 11.41
C ALA A 72 -6.22 -1.09 11.12
N ILE A 73 -6.63 -1.92 10.17
CA ILE A 73 -5.78 -2.93 9.55
C ILE A 73 -5.38 -2.43 8.16
N VAL A 74 -4.13 -2.66 7.76
CA VAL A 74 -3.65 -2.39 6.41
C VAL A 74 -3.19 -3.70 5.76
N LEU A 75 -3.79 -4.08 4.64
CA LEU A 75 -3.54 -5.35 3.96
C LEU A 75 -2.74 -5.15 2.67
N GLY A 76 -1.78 -6.05 2.44
CA GLY A 76 -1.06 -6.17 1.19
C GLY A 76 -0.62 -7.61 0.93
N ARG A 77 -0.27 -7.95 -0.31
CA ARG A 77 0.21 -9.28 -0.69
C ARG A 77 1.38 -9.19 -1.65
N GLY A 78 2.37 -10.08 -1.49
CA GLY A 78 3.56 -10.06 -2.31
C GLY A 78 4.35 -8.76 -2.11
N PHE A 79 4.74 -8.09 -3.19
CA PHE A 79 5.47 -6.82 -3.13
C PHE A 79 4.69 -5.71 -2.40
N GLU A 80 3.36 -5.74 -2.47
CA GLU A 80 2.52 -4.74 -1.81
C GLU A 80 2.53 -4.82 -0.29
N TYR A 81 3.07 -5.89 0.30
CA TYR A 81 3.17 -5.95 1.75
C TYR A 81 4.15 -4.89 2.29
N ALA A 82 5.19 -4.53 1.54
CA ALA A 82 6.07 -3.41 1.92
C ALA A 82 5.28 -2.09 1.95
N THR A 83 4.47 -1.83 0.93
CA THR A 83 3.62 -0.63 0.85
C THR A 83 2.54 -0.61 1.93
N ALA A 84 1.94 -1.76 2.27
CA ALA A 84 0.99 -1.86 3.38
C ALA A 84 1.64 -1.50 4.72
N ARG A 85 2.87 -1.96 4.96
CA ARG A 85 3.65 -1.61 6.16
C ARG A 85 3.97 -0.12 6.22
N GLU A 86 4.40 0.45 5.10
CA GLU A 86 4.71 1.88 5.03
C GLU A 86 3.45 2.73 5.24
N TRP A 87 2.32 2.36 4.64
CA TRP A 87 1.04 3.06 4.85
C TRP A 87 0.63 3.01 6.33
N ALA A 88 0.67 1.83 6.96
CA ALA A 88 0.41 1.69 8.39
C ALA A 88 1.37 2.55 9.24
N LEU A 89 2.65 2.63 8.86
CA LEU A 89 3.63 3.48 9.53
C LEU A 89 3.29 4.97 9.38
N LYS A 90 2.93 5.44 8.17
CA LYS A 90 2.50 6.84 7.97
C LYS A 90 1.28 7.20 8.81
N LEU A 91 0.32 6.29 8.95
CA LEU A 91 -0.85 6.48 9.82
C LEU A 91 -0.42 6.63 11.31
N LYS A 92 0.55 5.82 11.77
CA LYS A 92 1.11 5.94 13.12
C LYS A 92 1.86 7.26 13.32
N GLU A 93 2.68 7.66 12.36
CA GLU A 93 3.54 8.84 12.47
C GLU A 93 2.77 10.16 12.36
N LEU A 94 1.87 10.27 11.39
CA LEU A 94 1.23 11.53 11.02
C LEU A 94 -0.04 11.81 11.82
N VAL A 95 -0.84 10.76 12.08
CA VAL A 95 -2.16 10.91 12.71
C VAL A 95 -2.31 10.12 14.02
N ARG A 96 -1.25 9.42 14.47
CA ARG A 96 -1.23 8.64 15.72
C ARG A 96 -2.29 7.54 15.78
N LEU A 97 -2.68 7.01 14.62
CA LEU A 97 -3.63 5.91 14.53
C LEU A 97 -2.92 4.58 14.77
N LEU A 98 -3.51 3.70 15.59
CA LEU A 98 -3.05 2.32 15.72
C LEU A 98 -3.42 1.54 14.44
N ALA A 99 -2.49 1.51 13.49
CA ALA A 99 -2.66 0.82 12.21
C ALA A 99 -1.75 -0.41 12.10
N ASP A 100 -2.30 -1.62 12.03
CA ASP A 100 -1.46 -2.83 11.95
C ASP A 100 -1.41 -3.41 10.53
N PRO A 101 -0.19 -3.56 9.96
CA PRO A 101 -0.04 -4.10 8.63
C PRO A 101 0.02 -5.63 8.65
N TYR A 102 -0.77 -6.27 7.79
CA TYR A 102 -0.75 -7.72 7.59
C TYR A 102 -0.55 -8.10 6.13
N SER A 103 0.18 -9.20 5.92
CA SER A 103 0.06 -9.95 4.69
C SER A 103 -1.36 -10.50 4.62
N SER A 104 -2.03 -10.37 3.48
CA SER A 104 -3.36 -10.95 3.28
C SER A 104 -3.40 -12.47 3.49
N ALA A 105 -2.25 -13.16 3.39
CA ALA A 105 -2.14 -14.58 3.75
C ALA A 105 -2.29 -14.76 5.27
N ASP A 106 -1.41 -14.10 6.01
CA ASP A 106 -1.27 -14.29 7.45
C ASP A 106 -2.50 -13.76 8.19
N PHE A 107 -3.13 -12.72 7.65
CA PHE A 107 -4.36 -12.15 8.19
C PHE A 107 -5.47 -13.20 8.33
N GLN A 108 -5.56 -14.13 7.37
CA GLN A 108 -6.59 -15.18 7.37
C GLN A 108 -6.34 -16.28 8.40
N HIS A 109 -5.13 -16.38 8.97
CA HIS A 109 -4.73 -17.46 9.86
C HIS A 109 -4.75 -17.09 11.35
N GLY A 110 -5.54 -16.08 11.73
CA GLY A 110 -5.74 -15.69 13.13
C GLY A 110 -6.25 -14.26 13.29
N PRO A 111 -5.54 -13.25 12.75
CA PRO A 111 -5.91 -11.83 12.90
C PRO A 111 -7.32 -11.49 12.42
N LEU A 112 -7.86 -12.23 11.46
CA LEU A 112 -9.25 -12.11 10.99
C LEU A 112 -10.28 -12.17 12.13
N ALA A 113 -9.99 -12.92 13.19
CA ALA A 113 -10.88 -13.06 14.35
C ALA A 113 -11.02 -11.77 15.18
N LEU A 114 -10.17 -10.76 14.95
CA LEU A 114 -10.21 -9.47 15.64
C LEU A 114 -11.24 -8.51 15.02
N LEU A 115 -11.80 -8.85 13.85
CA LEU A 115 -12.69 -7.95 13.14
C LEU A 115 -14.10 -7.97 13.71
N GLU A 116 -14.62 -6.77 13.91
CA GLU A 116 -16.03 -6.50 14.18
C GLU A 116 -16.65 -5.77 12.98
N PRO A 117 -17.99 -5.83 12.81
CA PRO A 117 -18.67 -5.05 11.77
C PRO A 117 -18.31 -3.56 11.84
N GLY A 118 -17.96 -2.98 10.68
CA GLY A 118 -17.52 -1.59 10.57
C GLY A 118 -16.06 -1.33 10.97
N PHE A 119 -15.28 -2.36 11.36
CA PHE A 119 -13.86 -2.17 11.66
C PHE A 119 -13.10 -1.63 10.42
N PRO A 120 -12.24 -0.60 10.55
CA PRO A 120 -11.55 -0.02 9.40
C PRO A 120 -10.48 -0.95 8.81
N VAL A 121 -10.59 -1.22 7.51
CA VAL A 121 -9.60 -2.00 6.75
C VAL A 121 -9.20 -1.23 5.49
N PHE A 122 -7.90 -0.97 5.34
CA PHE A 122 -7.30 -0.46 4.12
C PHE A 122 -6.60 -1.61 3.39
N ALA A 123 -6.73 -1.71 2.07
CA ALA A 123 -6.13 -2.80 1.31
C ALA A 123 -5.52 -2.32 -0.01
N LEU A 124 -4.36 -2.88 -0.34
CA LEU A 124 -3.75 -2.79 -1.66
C LEU A 124 -4.15 -4.01 -2.49
N ALA A 125 -4.71 -3.79 -3.67
CA ALA A 125 -5.19 -4.85 -4.56
C ALA A 125 -4.93 -4.54 -6.04
N PRO A 126 -3.66 -4.31 -6.46
CA PRO A 126 -3.34 -4.14 -7.87
C PRO A 126 -3.58 -5.44 -8.65
N SER A 127 -3.68 -5.32 -9.98
CA SER A 127 -3.58 -6.47 -10.88
C SER A 127 -2.23 -7.18 -10.75
N GLY A 128 -2.21 -8.45 -11.13
CA GLY A 128 -1.02 -9.30 -11.07
C GLY A 128 -1.24 -10.64 -10.40
N PRO A 129 -0.17 -11.41 -10.14
CA PRO A 129 -0.26 -12.77 -9.63
C PRO A 129 -1.08 -12.96 -8.34
N PRO A 130 -1.07 -12.05 -7.34
CA PRO A 130 -1.85 -12.25 -6.12
C PRO A 130 -3.32 -11.80 -6.23
N ALA A 131 -3.75 -11.25 -7.36
CA ALA A 131 -4.99 -10.50 -7.45
C ALA A 131 -6.25 -11.32 -7.12
N ASP A 132 -6.36 -12.54 -7.63
CA ASP A 132 -7.58 -13.34 -7.47
C ASP A 132 -7.86 -13.67 -6.00
N GLY A 133 -6.83 -14.15 -5.28
CA GLY A 133 -6.94 -14.41 -3.85
C GLY A 133 -7.13 -13.15 -3.02
N GLN A 134 -6.60 -12.01 -3.46
CA GLN A 134 -6.84 -10.72 -2.81
C GLN A 134 -8.31 -10.31 -2.97
N VAL A 135 -8.86 -10.37 -4.18
CA VAL A 135 -10.27 -10.02 -4.47
C VAL A 135 -11.23 -10.92 -3.68
N GLU A 136 -10.96 -12.22 -3.62
CA GLU A 136 -11.77 -13.16 -2.84
C GLU A 136 -11.81 -12.78 -1.36
N LEU A 137 -10.64 -12.53 -0.75
CA LEU A 137 -10.56 -12.10 0.64
C LEU A 137 -11.32 -10.79 0.86
N LEU A 138 -11.09 -9.78 0.04
CA LEU A 138 -11.75 -8.48 0.17
C LEU A 138 -13.28 -8.58 0.01
N GLY A 139 -13.75 -9.48 -0.86
CA GLY A 139 -15.16 -9.83 -0.99
C GLY A 139 -15.74 -10.35 0.33
N ARG A 140 -15.07 -11.35 0.94
CA ARG A 140 -15.48 -11.93 2.23
C ARG A 140 -15.46 -10.90 3.36
N LEU A 141 -14.45 -10.04 3.41
CA LEU A 141 -14.38 -8.96 4.41
C LEU A 141 -15.59 -8.03 4.33
N ARG A 142 -16.07 -7.77 3.10
CA ARG A 142 -17.22 -6.92 2.87
C ARG A 142 -18.55 -7.63 3.16
N THR A 143 -18.69 -8.89 2.78
CA THR A 143 -19.97 -9.63 2.88
C THR A 143 -20.17 -10.29 4.24
N ASP A 144 -19.14 -10.96 4.75
CA ASP A 144 -19.24 -11.85 5.90
C ASP A 144 -18.91 -11.10 7.19
N PHE A 145 -17.96 -10.18 7.14
CA PHE A 145 -17.47 -9.40 8.29
C PHE A 145 -17.98 -7.96 8.30
N GLN A 146 -18.52 -7.47 7.17
CA GLN A 146 -19.09 -6.13 7.04
C GLN A 146 -18.14 -5.01 7.49
N VAL A 147 -16.84 -5.16 7.20
CA VAL A 147 -15.83 -4.16 7.58
C VAL A 147 -16.00 -2.85 6.81
N ASP A 148 -15.48 -1.76 7.38
CA ASP A 148 -15.33 -0.51 6.64
C ASP A 148 -14.10 -0.59 5.71
N LEU A 149 -14.32 -1.05 4.48
CA LEU A 149 -13.27 -1.37 3.53
C LEU A 149 -12.93 -0.21 2.59
N VAL A 150 -11.64 0.14 2.52
CA VAL A 150 -11.05 1.02 1.49
C VAL A 150 -10.04 0.22 0.69
N VAL A 151 -10.13 0.30 -0.64
CA VAL A 151 -9.24 -0.43 -1.55
C VAL A 151 -8.51 0.54 -2.47
N ALA A 152 -7.20 0.44 -2.52
CA ALA A 152 -6.35 1.05 -3.55
C ALA A 152 -6.03 -0.02 -4.61
N SER A 153 -6.43 0.26 -5.85
CA SER A 153 -6.44 -0.69 -6.97
C SER A 153 -6.19 0.07 -8.28
N ASP A 154 -5.69 -0.64 -9.29
CA ASP A 154 -5.56 -0.19 -10.69
C ASP A 154 -6.81 -0.50 -11.53
N ARG A 155 -7.83 -1.07 -10.91
CA ARG A 155 -9.13 -1.47 -11.46
C ARG A 155 -10.29 -0.91 -10.63
#